data_AF-A0A9W9LMG4-F1
#
_entry.id   AF-A0A9W9LMG4-F1
#
_cell.length_a   1.000
_cell.length_b   1.000
_cell.length_c   1.000
_cell.angle_alpha   90.00
_cell.angle_beta   90.00
_cell.angle_gamma   90.00
#
_symmetry.space_group_name_H-M   'P 1'
#
loop_
_entity.id
_entity.type
_entity.pdbx_description
1 polymer ?
#
loop_
_entity_poly.entity_id
_entity_poly.type
_entity_poly.pdbx_seq_one_letter_code
_entity_poly.pdbx_strand_id
1 'polypeptide(L)'
;MSGWAHSEWLPIRVSGRNWTEKVLKLASIVGHELAVDAEKDRGVIGQFQASHAEKQLIAYFIDRHDFLPEDKALDPRFDIEIEKEELGISKLARQYPDIPQVDHLEGQREELKRLLWDKDDRILGDAYDEKEVKRLKSEVATIDEQIAPLETRFGIKQLRLRQRRIRKIERQKMNHEHLIRLSTKEPERPLRRATILISAPTHEVCEDCLEFKDKANHFFGLQIELRECTK
;
A
#
# COMPACT_ATOMS: atom_id res chain seq x y z
N MET A 1 26.79 -23.47 -2.61
CA MET A 1 27.08 -22.21 -3.32
C MET A 1 25.91 -21.91 -4.23
N SER A 2 25.02 -21.02 -3.79
CA SER A 2 23.72 -20.76 -4.39
C SER A 2 23.86 -19.92 -5.67
N GLY A 3 23.78 -20.59 -6.81
CA GLY A 3 23.53 -19.98 -8.10
C GLY A 3 22.17 -19.30 -8.09
N TRP A 4 22.17 -17.97 -8.03
CA TRP A 4 21.47 -17.11 -8.98
C TRP A 4 20.34 -17.82 -9.72
N ALA A 5 19.20 -17.96 -9.04
CA ALA A 5 17.93 -18.07 -9.73
C ALA A 5 17.74 -16.72 -10.44
N HIS A 6 18.19 -16.65 -11.69
CA HIS A 6 17.80 -15.60 -12.61
C HIS A 6 16.28 -15.69 -12.76
N SER A 7 15.55 -14.95 -11.93
CA SER A 7 14.27 -14.43 -12.36
C SER A 7 14.60 -13.54 -13.55
N GLU A 8 14.30 -14.03 -14.74
CA GLU A 8 14.15 -13.23 -15.96
C GLU A 8 13.60 -11.86 -15.55
N TRP A 9 14.37 -10.80 -15.86
CA TRP A 9 13.94 -9.44 -15.64
C TRP A 9 12.66 -9.24 -16.46
N LEU A 10 11.50 -9.43 -15.83
CA LEU A 10 10.23 -9.04 -16.43
C LEU A 10 10.38 -7.56 -16.78
N PRO A 11 10.14 -7.16 -18.04
CA PRO A 11 10.22 -5.74 -18.40
C PRO A 11 9.27 -4.99 -17.48
N ILE A 12 9.82 -4.10 -16.64
CA ILE A 12 9.05 -3.31 -15.70
C ILE A 12 8.20 -2.37 -16.54
N ARG A 13 6.98 -2.79 -16.86
CA ARG A 13 6.04 -2.01 -17.63
C ARG A 13 5.42 -0.98 -16.70
N VAL A 14 5.81 0.28 -16.87
CA VAL A 14 5.18 1.44 -16.24
C VAL A 14 3.77 1.56 -16.81
N SER A 15 2.75 1.19 -16.02
CA SER A 15 1.34 1.22 -16.45
C SER A 15 0.77 2.63 -16.39
N GLY A 16 0.25 3.14 -17.52
CA GLY A 16 -0.14 4.56 -17.63
C GLY A 16 -1.06 5.08 -16.53
N ARG A 17 -2.06 4.31 -16.09
CA ARG A 17 -3.02 4.77 -15.07
C ARG A 17 -2.38 5.03 -13.70
N ASN A 18 -1.55 4.12 -13.20
CA ASN A 18 -0.98 4.23 -11.85
C ASN A 18 0.08 5.34 -11.75
N TRP A 19 0.78 5.60 -12.86
CA TRP A 19 1.84 6.60 -12.89
C TRP A 19 1.33 8.00 -13.19
N THR A 20 0.16 8.14 -13.83
CA THR A 20 -0.47 9.45 -14.05
C THR A 20 -0.79 10.15 -12.72
N GLU A 21 -1.32 9.44 -11.73
CA GLU A 21 -1.57 10.00 -10.39
C GLU A 21 -0.27 10.43 -9.69
N LYS A 22 0.81 9.64 -9.85
CA LYS A 22 2.13 10.01 -9.32
C LYS A 22 2.69 11.24 -10.01
N VAL A 23 2.51 11.38 -11.32
CA VAL A 23 2.92 12.58 -12.05
C VAL A 23 2.15 13.80 -11.58
N LEU A 24 0.83 13.71 -11.41
CA LEU A 24 0.02 14.82 -10.86
C LEU A 24 0.51 15.25 -9.47
N LYS A 25 0.81 14.28 -8.60
CA LYS A 25 1.38 14.54 -7.27
C LYS A 25 2.75 15.22 -7.37
N LEU A 26 3.65 14.67 -8.18
CA LEU A 26 4.99 15.23 -8.35
C LEU A 26 4.96 16.63 -8.95
N ALA A 27 4.05 16.88 -9.92
CA ALA A 27 3.85 18.20 -10.50
C ALA A 27 3.49 19.23 -9.41
N SER A 28 2.57 18.88 -8.51
CA SER A 28 2.26 19.73 -7.34
C SER A 28 3.46 19.93 -6.40
N ILE A 29 4.31 18.92 -6.20
CA ILE A 29 5.48 19.00 -5.32
C ILE A 29 6.54 19.93 -5.91
N VAL A 30 6.82 19.81 -7.21
CA VAL A 30 7.88 20.57 -7.88
C VAL A 30 7.42 21.93 -8.41
N GLY A 31 6.17 22.30 -8.19
CA GLY A 31 5.59 23.56 -8.71
C GLY A 31 5.41 23.56 -10.23
N HIS A 32 5.11 22.41 -10.83
CA HIS A 32 4.77 22.29 -12.25
C HIS A 32 3.27 22.41 -12.46
N GLU A 33 2.86 23.37 -13.27
CA GLU A 33 1.47 23.54 -13.70
C GLU A 33 1.26 22.75 -14.98
N LEU A 34 0.59 21.60 -14.87
CA LEU A 34 0.23 20.80 -16.05
C LEU A 34 -0.83 21.54 -16.86
N ALA A 35 -0.58 21.68 -18.17
CA ALA A 35 -1.54 22.34 -19.06
C ALA A 35 -2.90 21.61 -19.01
N VAL A 36 -3.97 22.41 -18.88
CA VAL A 36 -5.34 21.90 -18.76
C VAL A 36 -5.95 21.73 -20.14
N ASP A 37 -6.53 20.55 -20.40
CA ASP A 37 -7.27 20.26 -21.63
C ASP A 37 -8.62 19.67 -21.24
N ALA A 38 -9.65 20.52 -21.15
CA ALA A 38 -10.98 20.13 -20.66
C ALA A 38 -11.61 18.96 -21.44
N GLU A 39 -11.28 18.77 -22.71
CA GLU A 39 -11.79 17.66 -23.52
C GLU A 39 -11.03 16.36 -23.25
N LYS A 40 -9.72 16.44 -23.02
CA LYS A 40 -8.85 15.26 -22.85
C LYS A 40 -8.62 14.85 -21.40
N ASP A 41 -8.84 15.75 -20.45
CA ASP A 41 -8.65 15.54 -19.01
C ASP A 41 -9.72 14.66 -18.38
N ARG A 42 -10.84 14.42 -19.07
CA ARG A 42 -11.90 13.44 -18.70
C ARG A 42 -12.32 13.51 -17.21
N GLY A 43 -12.35 14.72 -16.65
CA GLY A 43 -12.77 15.00 -15.28
C GLY A 43 -11.65 15.14 -14.25
N VAL A 44 -10.38 14.92 -14.62
CA VAL A 44 -9.21 15.16 -13.75
C VAL A 44 -8.27 16.17 -14.42
N ILE A 45 -8.21 17.37 -13.85
CA ILE A 45 -7.43 18.50 -14.40
C ILE A 45 -5.95 18.10 -14.57
N GLY A 46 -5.40 18.32 -15.77
CA GLY A 46 -4.01 18.02 -16.12
C GLY A 46 -3.72 16.53 -16.36
N GLN A 47 -4.72 15.65 -16.29
CA GLN A 47 -4.55 14.20 -16.48
C GLN A 47 -3.97 13.87 -17.86
N PHE A 48 -4.41 14.58 -18.91
CA PHE A 48 -3.93 14.34 -20.25
C PHE A 48 -2.41 14.55 -20.33
N GLN A 49 -1.91 15.67 -19.82
CA GLN A 49 -0.48 15.98 -19.81
C GLN A 49 0.32 15.09 -18.85
N ALA A 50 -0.26 14.72 -17.71
CA ALA A 50 0.35 13.79 -16.77
C ALA A 50 0.48 12.36 -17.32
N SER A 51 -0.29 12.02 -18.35
CA SER A 51 -0.29 10.69 -18.96
C SER A 51 0.88 10.45 -19.92
N HIS A 52 1.68 11.48 -20.22
CA HIS A 52 2.85 11.38 -21.09
C HIS A 52 3.89 10.39 -20.54
N ALA A 53 4.42 9.53 -21.40
CA ALA A 53 5.32 8.45 -21.02
C ALA A 53 6.60 8.98 -20.36
N GLU A 54 7.11 10.12 -20.84
CA GLU A 54 8.31 10.77 -20.30
C GLU A 54 8.12 11.14 -18.83
N LYS A 55 7.00 11.79 -18.49
CA LYS A 55 6.70 12.18 -17.11
C LYS A 55 6.50 10.96 -16.21
N GLN A 56 5.85 9.92 -16.73
CA GLN A 56 5.66 8.68 -15.98
C GLN A 56 6.98 7.96 -15.70
N LEU A 57 7.94 7.99 -16.63
CA LEU A 57 9.27 7.42 -16.44
C LEU A 57 10.11 8.26 -15.47
N ILE A 58 9.99 9.59 -15.50
CA ILE A 58 10.58 10.48 -14.49
C ILE A 58 9.99 10.15 -13.11
N ALA A 59 8.66 10.03 -13.01
CA ALA A 59 7.97 9.67 -11.77
C ALA A 59 8.42 8.30 -11.25
N TYR A 60 8.58 7.32 -12.15
CA TYR A 60 9.15 6.01 -11.82
C TYR A 60 10.55 6.12 -11.26
N PHE A 61 11.42 6.91 -11.91
CA PHE A 61 12.79 7.08 -11.45
C PHE A 61 12.83 7.69 -10.05
N ILE A 62 12.07 8.76 -9.81
CA ILE A 62 11.97 9.42 -8.50
C ILE A 62 11.47 8.43 -7.44
N ASP A 63 10.35 7.74 -7.71
CA ASP A 63 9.75 6.78 -6.78
C ASP A 63 10.68 5.64 -6.34
N ARG A 64 11.68 5.30 -7.16
CA ARG A 64 12.62 4.21 -6.89
C ARG A 64 13.92 4.67 -6.25
N HIS A 65 14.30 5.93 -6.41
CA HIS A 65 15.65 6.40 -6.08
C HIS A 65 15.68 7.63 -5.19
N ASP A 66 14.53 8.24 -4.89
CA ASP A 66 14.43 9.37 -3.98
C ASP A 66 13.25 9.20 -3.01
N PHE A 67 13.39 9.76 -1.81
CA PHE A 67 12.33 9.78 -0.80
C PHE A 67 11.62 11.14 -0.87
N LEU A 68 10.29 11.12 -1.03
CA LEU A 68 9.50 12.34 -1.02
C LEU A 68 9.47 12.94 0.39
N PRO A 69 9.14 14.24 0.54
CA PRO A 69 9.02 14.87 1.86
C PRO A 69 8.07 14.12 2.81
N GLU A 70 6.99 13.54 2.26
CA GLU A 70 6.04 12.73 3.01
C GLU A 70 6.67 11.44 3.56
N ASP A 71 7.61 10.82 2.83
CA ASP A 71 8.29 9.58 3.23
C ASP A 71 9.32 9.79 4.34
N LYS A 72 9.48 11.02 4.83
CA LYS A 72 10.44 11.42 5.87
C LYS A 72 9.78 11.77 7.20
N ALA A 73 8.46 11.91 7.23
CA ALA A 73 7.72 12.34 8.41
C ALA A 73 6.51 11.45 8.68
N LEU A 74 6.16 11.31 9.96
CA LEU A 74 4.93 10.62 10.36
C LEU A 74 3.71 11.35 9.79
N ASP A 75 2.74 10.57 9.31
CA ASP A 75 1.48 11.10 8.81
C ASP A 75 0.35 10.82 9.82
N PRO A 76 -0.11 11.84 10.58
CA PRO A 76 -1.15 11.67 11.60
C PRO A 76 -2.51 11.29 11.00
N ARG A 77 -2.70 11.44 9.67
CA ARG A 77 -3.96 11.08 9.01
C ARG A 77 -4.28 9.59 9.18
N PHE A 78 -3.27 8.71 9.24
CA PHE A 78 -3.49 7.29 9.48
C PHE A 78 -4.17 7.04 10.82
N ASP A 79 -3.69 7.68 11.88
CA ASP A 79 -4.26 7.53 13.23
C ASP A 79 -5.67 8.09 13.30
N ILE A 80 -5.90 9.27 12.71
CA ILE A 80 -7.23 9.89 12.65
C ILE A 80 -8.23 8.99 11.89
N GLU A 81 -7.82 8.36 10.79
CA GLU A 81 -8.68 7.46 10.02
C GLU A 81 -8.99 6.16 10.77
N ILE A 82 -8.00 5.59 11.49
CA ILE A 82 -8.19 4.42 12.35
C ILE A 82 -9.18 4.75 13.47
N GLU A 83 -8.96 5.83 14.21
CA GLU A 83 -9.85 6.29 15.29
C GLU A 83 -11.28 6.52 14.79
N LYS A 84 -11.44 7.09 13.60
CA LYS A 84 -12.75 7.30 12.97
C LYS A 84 -13.46 5.97 12.68
N GLU A 85 -12.75 4.97 12.16
CA GLU A 85 -13.32 3.66 11.90
C GLU A 85 -13.63 2.90 13.20
N GLU A 86 -12.77 2.99 14.21
CA GLU A 86 -12.98 2.43 15.56
C GLU A 86 -14.20 3.04 16.24
N LEU A 87 -14.35 4.37 16.20
CA LEU A 87 -15.56 5.04 16.70
C LEU A 87 -16.81 4.55 15.95
N GLY A 88 -16.68 4.27 14.65
CA GLY A 88 -17.73 3.63 13.86
C GLY A 88 -18.08 2.22 14.36
N ILE A 89 -17.09 1.41 14.73
CA ILE A 89 -17.27 0.10 15.33
C ILE A 89 -17.97 0.21 16.70
N SER A 90 -17.55 1.13 17.57
CA SER A 90 -18.19 1.34 18.87
C SER A 90 -19.65 1.75 18.74
N LYS A 91 -19.99 2.57 17.72
CA LYS A 91 -21.38 2.93 17.42
C LYS A 91 -22.20 1.71 16.97
N LEU A 92 -21.63 0.88 16.10
CA LEU A 92 -22.29 -0.36 15.66
C LEU A 92 -22.53 -1.29 16.86
N ALA A 93 -21.55 -1.46 17.75
CA ALA A 93 -21.67 -2.32 18.93
C ALA A 93 -22.81 -1.91 19.88
N ARG A 94 -23.09 -0.60 19.99
CA ARG A 94 -24.24 -0.08 20.75
C ARG A 94 -25.58 -0.32 20.05
N GLN A 95 -25.57 -0.36 18.73
CA GLN A 95 -26.79 -0.51 17.92
C GLN A 95 -27.20 -1.97 17.71
N TYR A 96 -26.23 -2.88 17.60
CA TYR A 96 -26.46 -4.28 17.28
C TYR A 96 -25.93 -5.19 18.41
N PRO A 97 -26.82 -5.88 19.17
CA PRO A 97 -26.41 -6.72 20.30
C PRO A 97 -25.59 -7.94 19.87
N ASP A 98 -25.67 -8.32 18.61
CA ASP A 98 -24.90 -9.41 18.03
C ASP A 98 -23.40 -9.11 17.98
N ILE A 99 -23.00 -7.84 17.93
CA ILE A 99 -21.59 -7.45 17.84
C ILE A 99 -20.85 -7.80 19.13
N PRO A 100 -21.31 -7.36 20.34
CA PRO A 100 -20.72 -7.82 21.59
C PRO A 100 -20.74 -9.34 21.76
N GLN A 101 -21.79 -10.02 21.27
CA GLN A 101 -21.86 -11.48 21.31
C GLN A 101 -20.77 -12.13 20.45
N VAL A 102 -20.60 -11.69 19.20
CA VAL A 102 -19.52 -12.17 18.33
C VAL A 102 -18.16 -11.86 18.92
N ASP A 103 -17.95 -10.65 19.43
CA ASP A 103 -16.68 -10.24 20.04
C ASP A 103 -16.31 -11.14 21.24
N HIS A 104 -17.29 -11.47 22.09
CA HIS A 104 -17.11 -12.41 23.20
C HIS A 104 -16.75 -13.82 22.72
N LEU A 105 -17.49 -14.35 21.74
CA LEU A 105 -17.24 -15.68 21.15
C LEU A 105 -15.86 -15.73 20.48
N GLU A 106 -15.46 -14.67 19.77
CA GLU A 106 -14.13 -14.57 19.17
C GLU A 106 -13.03 -14.54 20.25
N GLY A 107 -13.24 -13.81 21.35
CA GLY A 107 -12.32 -13.81 22.48
C GLY A 107 -12.12 -15.21 23.09
N GLN A 108 -13.21 -15.94 23.32
CA GLN A 108 -13.16 -17.33 23.80
C GLN A 108 -12.46 -18.26 22.81
N ARG A 109 -12.76 -18.13 21.51
CA ARG A 109 -12.11 -18.92 20.45
C ARG A 109 -10.60 -18.71 20.44
N GLU A 110 -10.14 -17.47 20.52
CA GLU A 110 -8.70 -17.18 20.48
C GLU A 110 -7.99 -17.66 21.75
N GLU A 111 -8.64 -17.61 22.92
CA GLU A 111 -8.09 -18.20 24.15
C GLU A 111 -7.94 -19.73 24.03
N LEU A 112 -8.96 -20.43 23.53
CA LEU A 112 -8.88 -21.87 23.31
C LEU A 112 -7.83 -22.24 22.26
N LYS A 113 -7.66 -21.43 21.21
CA LYS A 113 -6.60 -21.63 20.21
C LYS A 113 -5.21 -21.45 20.80
N ARG A 114 -5.01 -20.47 21.70
CA ARG A 114 -3.74 -20.30 22.43
C ARG A 114 -3.44 -21.53 23.28
N LEU A 115 -4.40 -21.97 24.10
CA LEU A 115 -4.26 -23.18 24.92
C LEU A 115 -3.98 -24.41 24.05
N LEU A 116 -4.67 -24.55 22.92
CA LEU A 116 -4.46 -25.65 21.99
C LEU A 116 -3.06 -25.62 21.38
N TRP A 117 -2.54 -24.44 21.04
CA TRP A 117 -1.18 -24.28 20.52
C TRP A 117 -0.13 -24.79 21.51
N ASP A 118 -0.26 -24.43 22.77
CA ASP A 118 0.67 -24.87 23.83
C ASP A 118 0.57 -26.38 24.11
N LYS A 119 -0.63 -26.95 23.97
CA LYS A 119 -0.93 -28.35 24.29
C LYS A 119 -0.74 -29.33 23.12
N ASP A 120 -0.81 -28.86 21.88
CA ASP A 120 -0.58 -29.69 20.68
C ASP A 120 0.92 -29.82 20.33
N ASP A 121 1.83 -29.40 21.22
CA ASP A 121 3.27 -29.59 21.07
C ASP A 121 3.65 -31.07 21.31
N ARG A 122 3.80 -31.80 20.20
CA ARG A 122 4.15 -33.23 20.18
C ARG A 122 5.60 -33.49 20.59
N ILE A 123 6.42 -32.46 20.78
CA ILE A 123 7.78 -32.59 21.31
C ILE A 123 7.75 -33.01 22.79
N LEU A 124 6.60 -32.83 23.48
CA LEU A 124 6.42 -33.13 24.90
C LEU A 124 6.35 -34.63 25.26
N GLY A 125 6.38 -35.54 24.28
CA GLY A 125 6.43 -36.99 24.53
C GLY A 125 5.33 -37.46 25.49
N ASP A 126 5.73 -37.93 26.68
CA ASP A 126 4.84 -38.47 27.72
C ASP A 126 3.91 -37.43 28.37
N ALA A 127 4.17 -36.12 28.20
CA ALA A 127 3.32 -35.04 28.69
C ALA A 127 2.25 -34.60 27.66
N TYR A 128 2.21 -35.23 26.48
CA TYR A 128 1.17 -34.97 25.47
C TYR A 128 -0.15 -35.67 25.84
N ASP A 129 -1.19 -34.88 26.11
CA ASP A 129 -2.54 -35.39 26.34
C ASP A 129 -3.41 -35.26 25.08
N GLU A 130 -3.49 -36.34 24.32
CA GLU A 130 -4.32 -36.42 23.11
C GLU A 130 -5.81 -36.16 23.39
N LYS A 131 -6.31 -36.51 24.58
CA LYS A 131 -7.71 -36.29 24.96
C LYS A 131 -7.97 -34.80 25.20
N GLU A 132 -7.04 -34.12 25.86
CA GLU A 132 -7.11 -32.68 26.10
C GLU A 132 -7.08 -31.90 24.77
N VAL A 133 -6.16 -32.23 23.87
CA VAL A 133 -6.08 -31.63 22.52
C VAL A 133 -7.37 -31.85 21.73
N LYS A 134 -7.94 -33.06 21.77
CA LYS A 134 -9.19 -33.38 21.07
C LYS A 134 -10.38 -32.61 21.66
N ARG A 135 -10.44 -32.46 22.99
CA ARG A 135 -11.46 -31.65 23.67
C ARG A 135 -11.38 -30.19 23.22
N LEU A 136 -10.20 -29.58 23.31
CA LEU A 136 -9.99 -28.18 22.89
C LEU A 136 -10.36 -27.95 21.41
N LYS A 137 -10.00 -28.87 20.52
CA LYS A 137 -10.42 -28.82 19.09
C LYS A 137 -11.94 -28.84 18.94
N SER A 138 -12.66 -29.67 19.70
CA SER A 138 -14.12 -29.74 19.66
C SER A 138 -14.80 -28.49 20.20
N GLU A 139 -14.24 -27.87 21.24
CA GLU A 139 -14.74 -26.61 21.81
C GLU A 139 -14.57 -25.44 20.82
N VAL A 140 -13.40 -25.35 20.17
CA VAL A 140 -13.16 -24.36 19.09
C VAL A 140 -14.18 -24.52 17.96
N ALA A 141 -14.42 -25.75 17.50
CA ALA A 141 -15.40 -26.03 16.46
C ALA A 141 -16.82 -25.62 16.86
N THR A 142 -17.19 -25.87 18.13
CA THR A 142 -18.49 -25.47 18.67
C THR A 142 -18.68 -23.95 18.70
N ILE A 143 -17.61 -23.19 18.99
CA ILE A 143 -17.65 -21.72 18.91
C ILE A 143 -17.77 -21.25 17.46
N ASP A 144 -17.03 -21.87 16.54
CA ASP A 144 -17.12 -21.53 15.11
C ASP A 144 -18.54 -21.77 14.56
N GLU A 145 -19.21 -22.85 14.98
CA GLU A 145 -20.62 -23.13 14.66
C GLU A 145 -21.57 -22.06 15.22
N GLN A 146 -21.27 -21.48 16.38
CA GLN A 146 -22.06 -20.38 16.96
C GLN A 146 -21.84 -19.04 16.24
N ILE A 147 -20.62 -18.78 15.76
CA ILE A 147 -20.27 -17.56 15.03
C ILE A 147 -20.85 -17.58 13.61
N ALA A 148 -20.82 -18.73 12.94
CA ALA A 148 -21.25 -18.89 11.55
C ALA A 148 -22.61 -18.24 11.20
N PRO A 149 -23.72 -18.45 11.96
CA PRO A 149 -24.99 -17.81 11.66
C PRO A 149 -24.95 -16.29 11.88
N LEU A 150 -24.15 -15.79 12.83
CA LEU A 150 -24.04 -14.37 13.15
C LEU A 150 -23.34 -13.59 12.03
N GLU A 151 -22.40 -14.20 11.31
CA GLU A 151 -21.69 -13.58 10.17
C GLU A 151 -22.61 -13.10 9.04
N THR A 152 -23.79 -13.70 8.90
CA THR A 152 -24.74 -13.31 7.85
C THR A 152 -25.48 -12.01 8.18
N ARG A 153 -25.50 -11.61 9.46
CA ARG A 153 -26.28 -10.48 9.97
C ARG A 153 -25.67 -9.15 9.53
N PHE A 154 -26.53 -8.16 9.32
CA PHE A 154 -26.12 -6.86 8.79
C PHE A 154 -25.09 -6.15 9.68
N GLY A 155 -25.32 -6.11 11.00
CA GLY A 155 -24.40 -5.49 11.96
C GLY A 155 -22.99 -6.10 11.89
N ILE A 156 -22.90 -7.44 11.82
CA ILE A 156 -21.62 -8.15 11.70
C ILE A 156 -20.96 -7.88 10.34
N LYS A 157 -21.70 -7.89 9.24
CA LYS A 157 -21.16 -7.51 7.92
C LYS A 157 -20.55 -6.11 7.92
N GLN A 158 -21.23 -5.14 8.54
CA GLN A 158 -20.70 -3.77 8.66
C GLN A 158 -19.46 -3.71 9.55
N LEU A 159 -19.46 -4.42 10.67
CA LEU A 159 -18.28 -4.58 11.54
C LEU A 159 -17.08 -5.11 10.74
N ARG A 160 -17.25 -6.22 10.01
CA ARG A 160 -16.18 -6.84 9.20
C ARG A 160 -15.65 -5.90 8.13
N LEU A 161 -16.51 -5.10 7.50
CA LEU A 161 -16.08 -4.10 6.51
C LEU A 161 -15.18 -3.02 7.14
N ARG A 162 -15.56 -2.50 8.31
CA ARG A 162 -14.74 -1.50 9.03
C ARG A 162 -13.43 -2.07 9.51
N GLN A 163 -13.44 -3.27 10.10
CA GLN A 163 -12.21 -3.98 10.49
C GLN A 163 -11.26 -4.18 9.31
N ARG A 164 -11.77 -4.52 8.12
CA ARG A 164 -10.96 -4.63 6.89
C ARG A 164 -10.35 -3.29 6.47
N ARG A 165 -11.07 -2.18 6.66
CA ARG A 165 -10.54 -0.83 6.39
C ARG A 165 -9.42 -0.48 7.36
N ILE A 166 -9.61 -0.69 8.66
CA ILE A 166 -8.56 -0.50 9.68
C ILE A 166 -7.31 -1.29 9.29
N ARG A 167 -7.43 -2.60 9.01
CA ARG A 167 -6.28 -3.43 8.57
C ARG A 167 -5.62 -2.95 7.28
N LYS A 168 -6.35 -2.26 6.39
CA LYS A 168 -5.77 -1.67 5.18
C LYS A 168 -4.95 -0.43 5.55
N ILE A 169 -5.51 0.43 6.39
CA ILE A 169 -4.87 1.67 6.87
C ILE A 169 -3.63 1.33 7.71
N GLU A 170 -3.71 0.38 8.63
CA GLU A 170 -2.56 -0.10 9.42
C GLU A 170 -1.42 -0.63 8.54
N ARG A 171 -1.75 -1.39 7.48
CA ARG A 171 -0.74 -1.85 6.51
C ARG A 171 -0.10 -0.68 5.76
N GLN A 172 -0.88 0.32 5.39
CA GLN A 172 -0.36 1.54 4.76
C GLN A 172 0.54 2.31 5.72
N LYS A 173 0.13 2.46 6.99
CA LYS A 173 0.91 3.09 8.06
C LYS A 173 2.24 2.35 8.29
N MET A 174 2.22 1.02 8.41
CA MET A 174 3.45 0.23 8.58
C MET A 174 4.41 0.38 7.39
N ASN A 175 3.89 0.39 6.16
CA ASN A 175 4.72 0.65 4.97
C ASN A 175 5.30 2.07 4.99
N HIS A 176 4.52 3.05 5.43
CA HIS A 176 4.96 4.44 5.58
C HIS A 176 6.09 4.58 6.61
N GLU A 177 5.90 4.00 7.80
CA GLU A 177 6.94 3.94 8.84
C GLU A 177 8.19 3.20 8.36
N HIS A 178 8.01 2.17 7.53
CA HIS A 178 9.14 1.49 6.91
C HIS A 178 9.92 2.42 5.97
N LEU A 179 9.23 3.21 5.14
CA LEU A 179 9.87 4.21 4.27
C LEU A 179 10.60 5.29 5.07
N ILE A 180 10.01 5.79 6.16
CA ILE A 180 10.69 6.73 7.08
C ILE A 180 11.96 6.11 7.65
N ARG A 181 11.89 4.85 8.09
CA ARG A 181 13.09 4.16 8.60
C ARG A 181 14.16 4.03 7.51
N LEU A 182 13.77 3.74 6.27
CA LEU A 182 14.73 3.65 5.16
C LEU A 182 15.31 5.02 4.79
N SER A 183 14.52 6.09 4.84
CA SER A 183 14.99 7.44 4.52
C SER A 183 16.02 7.95 5.54
N THR A 184 15.94 7.51 6.80
CA THR A 184 17.01 7.78 7.80
C THR A 184 18.34 7.08 7.50
N LYS A 185 18.34 6.08 6.62
CA LYS A 185 19.51 5.29 6.21
C LYS A 185 19.77 5.42 4.71
N GLU A 186 19.44 6.56 4.13
CA GLU A 186 19.69 6.84 2.72
C GLU A 186 21.18 6.62 2.39
N PRO A 187 21.53 5.94 1.29
CA PRO A 187 22.92 5.74 0.91
C PRO A 187 23.63 7.07 0.71
N GLU A 188 24.91 7.16 1.08
CA GLU A 188 25.72 8.38 0.90
C GLU A 188 25.81 8.84 -0.57
N ARG A 189 25.61 7.91 -1.51
CA ARG A 189 25.67 8.15 -2.95
C ARG A 189 24.42 7.59 -3.64
N PRO A 190 23.29 8.31 -3.62
CA PRO A 190 22.08 7.89 -4.32
C PRO A 190 22.25 8.06 -5.84
N LEU A 191 21.47 7.30 -6.61
CA LEU A 191 21.46 7.40 -8.05
C LEU A 191 20.75 8.69 -8.48
N ARG A 192 21.53 9.71 -8.87
CA ARG A 192 20.99 11.03 -9.27
C ARG A 192 20.83 11.19 -10.78
N ARG A 193 21.43 10.31 -11.60
CA ARG A 193 21.49 10.45 -13.06
C ARG A 193 20.64 9.38 -13.75
N ALA A 194 19.88 9.77 -14.76
CA ALA A 194 19.17 8.85 -15.65
C ALA A 194 19.07 9.43 -17.07
N THR A 195 19.04 8.54 -18.06
CA THR A 195 18.76 8.89 -19.44
C THR A 195 17.55 8.09 -19.91
N ILE A 196 16.49 8.79 -20.30
CA ILE A 196 15.27 8.20 -20.83
C ILE A 196 15.33 8.32 -22.36
N LEU A 197 15.30 7.18 -23.04
CA LEU A 197 15.31 7.08 -24.49
C LEU A 197 13.89 7.09 -25.04
N ILE A 198 13.61 7.97 -25.99
CA ILE A 198 12.28 8.20 -26.54
C ILE A 198 12.27 7.81 -28.01
N SER A 199 11.48 6.79 -28.33
CA SER A 199 11.31 6.27 -29.69
C SER A 199 9.92 6.58 -30.26
N ALA A 200 9.34 7.73 -29.89
CA ALA A 200 8.01 8.14 -30.34
C ALA A 200 8.02 8.43 -31.86
N PRO A 201 6.90 8.20 -32.59
CA PRO A 201 6.84 8.43 -34.04
C PRO A 201 7.05 9.89 -34.45
N THR A 202 6.67 10.83 -33.58
CA THR A 202 6.89 12.26 -33.77
C THR A 202 8.34 12.67 -33.50
N HIS A 203 9.14 11.77 -32.91
CA HIS A 203 10.53 11.96 -32.47
C HIS A 203 10.80 13.17 -31.59
N GLU A 204 9.83 14.02 -31.28
CA GLU A 204 10.00 15.23 -30.49
C GLU A 204 9.39 15.09 -29.09
N VAL A 205 10.16 15.46 -28.07
CA VAL A 205 9.67 15.63 -26.70
C VAL A 205 8.88 16.94 -26.60
N CYS A 206 7.65 16.88 -26.10
CA CYS A 206 6.87 18.11 -25.92
C CYS A 206 7.47 19.04 -24.84
N GLU A 207 7.24 20.34 -24.98
CA GLU A 207 7.75 21.38 -24.08
C GLU A 207 7.35 21.15 -22.62
N ASP A 208 6.10 20.74 -22.37
CA ASP A 208 5.58 20.45 -21.03
C ASP A 208 6.32 19.27 -20.36
N CYS A 209 6.78 18.27 -21.14
CA CYS A 209 7.65 17.20 -20.61
C CYS A 209 9.06 17.70 -20.28
N LEU A 210 9.61 18.62 -21.09
CA LEU A 210 10.92 19.24 -20.83
C LEU A 210 10.91 20.10 -19.57
N GLU A 211 9.90 20.95 -19.42
CA GLU A 211 9.74 21.81 -18.25
C GLU A 211 9.56 20.99 -16.97
N PHE A 212 8.71 19.96 -17.01
CA PHE A 212 8.53 19.04 -15.88
C PHE A 212 9.86 18.37 -15.48
N LYS A 213 10.64 17.90 -16.47
CA LYS A 213 11.97 17.30 -16.25
C LYS A 213 12.93 18.30 -15.60
N ASP A 214 12.97 19.56 -16.05
CA ASP A 214 13.85 20.58 -15.48
C ASP A 214 13.46 20.94 -14.04
N LYS A 215 12.17 21.11 -13.76
CA LYS A 215 11.67 21.34 -12.39
C LYS A 215 11.96 20.15 -11.48
N ALA A 216 11.76 18.93 -11.95
CA ALA A 216 12.08 17.72 -11.20
C ALA A 216 13.59 17.62 -10.90
N ASN A 217 14.45 17.89 -11.89
CA ASN A 217 15.89 17.92 -11.70
C ASN A 217 16.31 18.97 -10.67
N HIS A 218 15.75 20.18 -10.76
CA HIS A 218 16.05 21.24 -9.82
C HIS A 218 15.62 20.90 -8.39
N PHE A 219 14.36 20.47 -8.20
CA PHE A 219 13.78 20.22 -6.89
C PHE A 219 14.44 19.03 -6.17
N PHE A 220 14.68 17.93 -6.89
CA PHE A 220 15.24 16.69 -6.32
C PHE A 220 16.77 16.59 -6.49
N GLY A 221 17.43 17.61 -7.04
CA GLY A 221 18.87 17.57 -7.32
C GLY A 221 19.27 16.45 -8.29
N LEU A 222 18.40 16.11 -9.24
CA LEU A 222 18.60 15.04 -10.22
C LEU A 222 19.22 15.56 -11.52
N GLN A 223 19.69 14.63 -12.35
CA GLN A 223 20.23 14.86 -13.68
C GLN A 223 19.59 13.86 -14.65
N ILE A 224 18.29 14.00 -14.83
CA ILE A 224 17.51 13.24 -15.82
C ILE A 224 17.65 13.91 -17.18
N GLU A 225 18.01 13.13 -18.20
CA GLU A 225 18.05 13.52 -19.61
C GLU A 225 16.95 12.80 -20.38
N LEU A 226 16.21 13.53 -21.22
CA LEU A 226 15.32 12.96 -22.23
C LEU A 226 16.07 12.99 -23.57
N ARG A 227 16.22 11.82 -24.22
CA ARG A 227 16.92 11.71 -25.50
C ARG A 227 16.04 11.06 -26.54
N GLU A 228 15.87 11.77 -27.64
CA GLU A 228 15.16 11.29 -28.81
C GLU A 228 16.06 10.31 -29.55
N CYS A 229 15.55 9.10 -29.80
CA CYS A 229 16.23 8.13 -30.64
C CYS A 229 16.00 8.52 -32.11
N THR A 230 16.87 9.36 -32.65
CA THR A 230 16.99 9.58 -34.08
C THR A 230 17.68 8.37 -34.74
N LYS A 231 17.20 7.95 -35.91
CA LYS A 231 17.88 6.96 -36.74
C LYS A 231 19.10 7.57 -37.43
#